data_AF-A0A1S2QPZ9-F1
#
_entry.id   AF-A0A1S2QPZ9-F1
#
_cell.length_a   1.000
_cell.length_b   1.000
_cell.length_c   1.000
_cell.angle_alpha   90.00
_cell.angle_beta   90.00
_cell.angle_gamma   90.00
#
_symmetry.space_group_name_H-M   'P 1'
#
loop_
_entity.id
_entity.type
_entity.pdbx_description
1 polymer ?
#
loop_
_entity_poly.entity_id
_entity_poly.type
_entity_poly.pdbx_seq_one_letter_code
_entity_poly.pdbx_strand_id
1 'polypeptide(L)'
;MFRHSGKTELSAKRLLRNAVATTPSRFLGARRRRGWVLYRWDTQFGVVILAYTVPGEEGTTFPSHALLRELAEDAVALAVVEPDYGPPDGPSIEAVDADGPDEYYGTTWHHLERVLGMPAPYWHFNLRDPELMMNWEPGAPTLHVPAVVTPDPAPLMRLAAEEPDGSHAAVAALDVARLALWDSARAACEEITKYVDASDSVASIAIAARPTMPHQPPSIAAEILRDGWRTILSRTDVLAARCARLGDVLGASGYFPGSRKVTVDPSSCAQAAQWAARLRPGTRTALATYLGDGQEPDILVDPVTDMPAAHTSEGTIETVAPHRLPAHSALATLTIGHRAVWVTTKDGTVFLAPQRTGSYTYGYQGGGPMALAQLIDLLLKDITHAAPGYGDAQRPPAGLDHATEEGWKGRRAPFTLTRAELEALRDA
;
A
#
# COMPACT_ATOMS: atom_id res chain seq x y z
N MET A 1 -4.37 28.53 -18.40
CA MET A 1 -4.75 29.67 -19.27
C MET A 1 -5.97 29.22 -20.07
N PHE A 2 -7.18 29.53 -19.60
CA PHE A 2 -8.44 29.06 -20.19
C PHE A 2 -8.87 29.99 -21.33
N ARG A 3 -9.06 29.44 -22.54
CA ARG A 3 -9.73 30.15 -23.63
C ARG A 3 -11.22 29.80 -23.58
N HIS A 4 -12.04 30.80 -23.26
CA HIS A 4 -13.46 30.81 -23.60
C HIS A 4 -13.60 31.02 -25.12
N SER A 5 -14.25 30.09 -25.80
CA SER A 5 -14.75 30.26 -27.15
C SER A 5 -16.24 29.92 -27.14
N GLY A 6 -17.07 30.95 -27.24
CA GLY A 6 -18.51 30.80 -27.38
C GLY A 6 -18.86 30.14 -28.72
N LYS A 7 -19.45 28.95 -28.63
CA LYS A 7 -20.41 28.44 -29.60
C LYS A 7 -21.55 27.83 -28.82
N THR A 8 -22.75 28.29 -29.11
CA THR A 8 -24.01 27.82 -28.57
C THR A 8 -24.26 26.41 -29.14
N GLU A 9 -23.71 25.39 -28.49
CA GLU A 9 -24.06 23.99 -28.74
C GLU A 9 -25.20 23.61 -27.80
N LEU A 10 -26.31 23.17 -28.38
CA LEU A 10 -27.37 22.46 -27.70
C LEU A 10 -26.77 21.25 -26.95
N SER A 11 -26.64 21.39 -25.63
CA SER A 11 -26.71 20.34 -24.61
C SER A 11 -26.10 19.00 -25.01
N ALA A 12 -24.78 18.84 -24.83
CA ALA A 12 -24.24 17.52 -24.53
C ALA A 12 -25.03 16.98 -23.32
N LYS A 13 -25.87 15.96 -23.55
CA LYS A 13 -26.72 15.37 -22.51
C LYS A 13 -25.80 14.93 -21.37
N ARG A 14 -25.95 15.59 -20.22
CA ARG A 14 -25.35 15.25 -18.92
C ARG A 14 -26.52 15.11 -17.95
N LEU A 15 -27.22 13.99 -18.07
CA LEU A 15 -28.47 13.66 -17.38
C LEU A 15 -28.32 13.90 -15.89
N LEU A 16 -27.29 13.31 -15.28
CA LEU A 16 -27.07 13.37 -13.84
C LEU A 16 -26.55 14.72 -13.34
N ARG A 17 -26.41 15.72 -14.21
CA ARG A 17 -26.04 17.10 -13.83
C ARG A 17 -27.17 18.09 -14.07
N ASN A 18 -27.93 17.89 -15.13
CA ASN A 18 -28.85 18.91 -15.65
C ASN A 18 -30.33 18.56 -15.41
N ALA A 19 -30.67 17.29 -15.17
CA ALA A 19 -32.05 16.84 -15.11
C ALA A 19 -32.66 16.96 -13.70
N VAL A 20 -33.99 17.08 -13.64
CA VAL A 20 -34.78 17.08 -12.40
C VAL A 20 -36.00 16.21 -12.61
N ALA A 21 -36.16 15.19 -11.78
CA ALA A 21 -37.33 14.35 -11.78
C ALA A 21 -38.56 15.14 -11.31
N THR A 22 -39.69 14.96 -11.98
CA THR A 22 -40.98 15.50 -11.54
C THR A 22 -41.88 14.42 -10.95
N THR A 23 -41.48 13.15 -11.06
CA THR A 23 -42.09 11.99 -10.42
C THR A 23 -41.05 11.25 -9.56
N PRO A 24 -41.44 10.65 -8.42
CA PRO A 24 -40.54 9.83 -7.63
C PRO A 24 -40.04 8.62 -8.42
N SER A 25 -38.74 8.33 -8.36
CA SER A 25 -38.18 7.13 -8.96
C SER A 25 -38.55 5.89 -8.16
N ARG A 26 -38.65 4.74 -8.84
CA ARG A 26 -38.85 3.44 -8.18
C ARG A 26 -37.51 2.72 -8.04
N PHE A 27 -37.14 2.39 -6.81
CA PHE A 27 -35.98 1.52 -6.58
C PHE A 27 -36.30 0.08 -7.05
N LEU A 28 -35.42 -0.47 -7.90
CA LEU A 28 -35.57 -1.79 -8.51
C LEU A 28 -34.76 -2.88 -7.78
N GLY A 29 -34.05 -2.51 -6.70
CA GLY A 29 -33.17 -3.39 -5.95
C GLY A 29 -31.70 -3.21 -6.29
N ALA A 30 -30.87 -3.88 -5.51
CA ALA A 30 -29.43 -3.98 -5.70
C ALA A 30 -29.04 -5.34 -6.30
N ARG A 31 -27.99 -5.36 -7.12
CA ARG A 31 -27.46 -6.60 -7.72
C ARG A 31 -25.94 -6.59 -7.75
N ARG A 32 -25.33 -7.74 -7.46
CA ARG A 32 -23.88 -7.92 -7.62
C ARG A 32 -23.54 -8.38 -9.03
N ARG A 33 -22.51 -7.80 -9.64
CA ARG A 33 -21.98 -8.19 -10.96
C ARG A 33 -20.51 -7.83 -11.07
N ARG A 34 -19.65 -8.82 -11.35
CA ARG A 34 -18.21 -8.63 -11.66
C ARG A 34 -17.46 -7.67 -10.71
N GLY A 35 -17.53 -7.93 -9.40
CA GLY A 35 -16.87 -7.05 -8.41
C GLY A 35 -17.57 -5.71 -8.15
N TRP A 36 -18.80 -5.53 -8.63
CA TRP A 36 -19.62 -4.35 -8.34
C TRP A 36 -20.91 -4.71 -7.61
N VAL A 37 -21.40 -3.80 -6.77
CA VAL A 37 -22.80 -3.75 -6.35
C VAL A 37 -23.48 -2.59 -7.06
N LEU A 38 -24.56 -2.90 -7.77
CA LEU A 38 -25.31 -1.99 -8.63
C LEU A 38 -26.68 -1.73 -8.01
N TYR A 39 -26.92 -0.50 -7.57
CA TYR A 39 -28.25 -0.04 -7.18
C TYR A 39 -28.96 0.52 -8.41
N ARG A 40 -30.21 0.08 -8.62
CA ARG A 40 -30.96 0.38 -9.84
C ARG A 40 -32.21 1.19 -9.51
N TRP A 41 -32.42 2.30 -10.22
CA TRP A 41 -33.65 3.10 -10.13
C TRP A 41 -34.31 3.22 -11.48
N ASP A 42 -35.60 2.95 -11.52
CA ASP A 42 -36.47 3.31 -12.64
C ASP A 42 -36.91 4.77 -12.45
N THR A 43 -36.39 5.64 -13.31
CA THR A 43 -36.65 7.09 -13.28
C THR A 43 -37.51 7.48 -14.48
N GLN A 44 -38.08 8.67 -14.48
CA GLN A 44 -38.78 9.20 -15.66
C GLN A 44 -37.88 9.35 -16.91
N PHE A 45 -36.56 9.26 -16.74
CA PHE A 45 -35.57 9.36 -17.82
C PHE A 45 -35.09 7.99 -18.30
N GLY A 46 -35.51 6.90 -17.64
CA GLY A 46 -35.00 5.54 -17.83
C GLY A 46 -34.26 5.01 -16.60
N VAL A 47 -33.62 3.86 -16.74
CA VAL A 47 -32.92 3.21 -15.61
C VAL A 47 -31.59 3.91 -15.32
N VAL A 48 -31.41 4.41 -14.10
CA VAL A 48 -30.14 4.96 -13.60
C VAL A 48 -29.48 3.98 -12.66
N ILE A 49 -28.17 3.81 -12.78
CA ILE A 49 -27.36 2.91 -11.96
C ILE A 49 -26.42 3.71 -11.06
N LEU A 50 -26.42 3.40 -9.76
CA LEU A 50 -25.35 3.80 -8.85
C LEU A 50 -24.50 2.56 -8.54
N ALA A 51 -23.22 2.62 -8.86
CA ALA A 51 -22.30 1.51 -8.78
C ALA A 51 -21.21 1.73 -7.73
N TYR A 52 -20.94 0.65 -6.99
CA TYR A 52 -19.94 0.57 -5.96
C TYR A 52 -18.99 -0.58 -6.25
N THR A 53 -17.67 -0.33 -6.24
CA THR A 53 -16.68 -1.40 -6.27
C THR A 53 -16.71 -2.18 -4.96
N VAL A 54 -16.63 -3.51 -5.05
CA VAL A 54 -16.44 -4.41 -3.92
C VAL A 54 -14.96 -4.43 -3.53
N PRO A 55 -14.61 -4.17 -2.26
CA PRO A 55 -13.23 -4.18 -1.80
C PRO A 55 -12.51 -5.49 -2.16
N GLY A 56 -11.33 -5.38 -2.78
CA GLY A 56 -10.48 -6.52 -3.11
C GLY A 56 -10.82 -7.27 -4.41
N GLU A 57 -11.91 -6.92 -5.10
CA GLU A 57 -12.30 -7.58 -6.36
C GLU A 57 -12.00 -6.74 -7.60
N GLU A 58 -12.16 -5.43 -7.52
CA GLU A 58 -11.90 -4.50 -8.64
C GLU A 58 -11.10 -3.28 -8.18
N GLY A 59 -10.24 -2.79 -9.06
CA GLY A 59 -9.51 -1.53 -8.86
C GLY A 59 -10.38 -0.30 -9.11
N THR A 60 -9.85 0.88 -8.81
CA THR A 60 -10.49 2.15 -9.19
C THR A 60 -10.69 2.20 -10.70
N THR A 61 -11.96 2.23 -11.11
CA THR A 61 -12.33 2.20 -12.53
C THR A 61 -13.31 3.34 -12.79
N PHE A 62 -12.94 4.24 -13.70
CA PHE A 62 -13.80 5.33 -14.13
C PHE A 62 -14.95 4.80 -15.00
N PRO A 63 -16.14 5.42 -14.95
CA PRO A 63 -17.25 5.04 -15.81
C PRO A 63 -16.91 5.29 -17.28
N SER A 64 -17.41 4.41 -18.15
CA SER A 64 -17.30 4.50 -19.62
C SER A 64 -18.48 3.80 -20.28
N HIS A 65 -18.72 4.03 -21.57
CA HIS A 65 -19.74 3.30 -22.31
C HIS A 65 -19.47 1.78 -22.37
N ALA A 66 -18.21 1.36 -22.32
CA ALA A 66 -17.86 -0.06 -22.23
C ALA A 66 -18.32 -0.65 -20.89
N LEU A 67 -18.00 0.02 -19.78
CA LEU A 67 -18.38 -0.42 -18.44
C LEU A 67 -19.91 -0.36 -18.23
N LEU A 68 -20.57 0.68 -18.73
CA LEU A 68 -22.03 0.80 -18.69
C LEU A 68 -22.70 -0.37 -19.41
N ARG A 69 -22.30 -0.68 -20.66
CA ARG A 69 -22.82 -1.84 -21.40
C ARG A 69 -22.52 -3.16 -20.71
N GLU A 70 -21.34 -3.27 -20.11
CA GLU A 70 -20.94 -4.46 -19.39
C GLU A 70 -21.79 -4.70 -18.13
N LEU A 71 -22.10 -3.66 -17.35
CA LEU A 71 -22.77 -3.79 -16.07
C LEU A 71 -24.30 -3.70 -16.19
N ALA A 72 -24.82 -2.84 -17.06
CA ALA A 72 -26.23 -2.54 -17.23
C ALA A 72 -26.53 -1.98 -18.63
N GLU A 73 -26.60 -2.85 -19.64
CA GLU A 73 -26.88 -2.47 -21.03
C GLU A 73 -28.21 -1.72 -21.25
N ASP A 74 -29.16 -1.87 -20.33
CA ASP A 74 -30.49 -1.26 -20.37
C ASP A 74 -30.57 0.09 -19.65
N ALA A 75 -29.47 0.54 -19.03
CA ALA A 75 -29.43 1.79 -18.27
C ALA A 75 -29.10 2.99 -19.14
N VAL A 76 -29.72 4.12 -18.82
CA VAL A 76 -29.49 5.41 -19.50
C VAL A 76 -28.30 6.18 -18.93
N ALA A 77 -27.87 5.84 -17.70
CA ALA A 77 -26.68 6.40 -17.07
C ALA A 77 -26.10 5.45 -16.01
N LEU A 78 -24.77 5.52 -15.87
CA LEU A 78 -24.00 4.87 -14.81
C LEU A 78 -23.27 5.94 -14.01
N ALA A 79 -23.54 6.00 -12.70
CA ALA A 79 -22.78 6.75 -11.72
C ALA A 79 -21.91 5.80 -10.90
N VAL A 80 -20.62 6.10 -10.76
CA VAL A 80 -19.66 5.35 -9.95
C VAL A 80 -19.26 6.21 -8.75
N VAL A 81 -19.34 5.62 -7.56
CA VAL A 81 -18.88 6.27 -6.32
C VAL A 81 -17.41 5.94 -6.08
N GLU A 82 -16.58 6.96 -6.19
CA GLU A 82 -15.13 6.83 -6.04
C GLU A 82 -14.72 6.72 -4.56
N PRO A 83 -13.52 6.16 -4.27
CA PRO A 83 -13.00 6.11 -2.91
C PRO A 83 -12.41 7.45 -2.43
N ASP A 84 -12.46 8.51 -3.24
CA ASP A 84 -11.97 9.83 -2.89
C ASP A 84 -13.11 10.82 -2.58
N TYR A 85 -12.73 12.05 -2.25
CA TYR A 85 -13.64 13.08 -1.75
C TYR A 85 -13.36 14.40 -2.44
N GLY A 86 -14.42 15.09 -2.85
CA GLY A 86 -14.40 16.45 -3.40
C GLY A 86 -15.07 17.44 -2.45
N PRO A 87 -14.35 18.02 -1.47
CA PRO A 87 -14.91 19.09 -0.64
C PRO A 87 -15.38 20.28 -1.49
N PRO A 88 -16.56 20.89 -1.20
CA PRO A 88 -17.44 20.63 -0.06
C PRO A 88 -18.53 19.57 -0.31
N ASP A 89 -18.62 19.01 -1.52
CA ASP A 89 -19.75 18.20 -2.00
C ASP A 89 -19.74 16.75 -1.50
N GLY A 90 -18.68 16.34 -0.81
CA GLY A 90 -18.55 15.05 -0.16
C GLY A 90 -17.85 14.00 -1.03
N PRO A 91 -18.21 12.71 -0.92
CA PRO A 91 -17.59 11.64 -1.74
C PRO A 91 -17.79 11.89 -3.23
N SER A 92 -16.75 11.67 -4.05
CA SER A 92 -16.83 11.97 -5.48
C SER A 92 -17.73 10.98 -6.22
N ILE A 93 -18.47 11.49 -7.21
CA ILE A 93 -19.28 10.68 -8.11
C ILE A 93 -18.92 11.06 -9.54
N GLU A 94 -18.44 10.07 -10.30
CA GLU A 94 -18.23 10.20 -11.74
C GLU A 94 -19.35 9.49 -12.49
N ALA A 95 -19.77 10.03 -13.63
CA ALA A 95 -20.91 9.52 -14.37
C ALA A 95 -20.68 9.45 -15.88
N VAL A 96 -21.37 8.54 -16.56
CA VAL A 96 -21.47 8.49 -18.01
C VAL A 96 -22.92 8.22 -18.44
N ASP A 97 -23.36 8.86 -19.52
CA ASP A 97 -24.72 8.71 -20.07
C ASP A 97 -24.69 7.86 -21.34
N ALA A 98 -25.63 6.93 -21.51
CA ALA A 98 -25.69 6.04 -22.67
C ALA A 98 -25.80 6.78 -24.02
N ASP A 99 -26.56 7.88 -24.03
CA ASP A 99 -26.82 8.73 -25.20
C ASP A 99 -25.83 9.91 -25.32
N GLY A 100 -24.85 9.99 -24.42
CA GLY A 100 -23.88 11.08 -24.33
C GLY A 100 -22.60 10.84 -25.13
N PRO A 101 -21.64 11.77 -25.10
CA PRO A 101 -20.26 11.47 -25.48
C PRO A 101 -19.68 10.42 -24.51
N ASP A 102 -18.76 9.56 -25.00
CA ASP A 102 -18.01 8.58 -24.18
C ASP A 102 -16.91 9.29 -23.37
N GLU A 103 -17.32 10.31 -22.62
CA GLU A 103 -16.52 11.12 -21.72
C GLU A 103 -17.28 11.19 -20.41
N TYR A 104 -16.68 10.61 -19.36
CA TYR A 104 -17.27 10.70 -18.04
C TYR A 104 -17.25 12.14 -17.52
N TYR A 105 -18.13 12.43 -16.57
CA TYR A 105 -18.21 13.75 -15.95
C TYR A 105 -18.52 13.65 -14.45
N GLY A 106 -17.91 14.57 -13.70
CA GLY A 106 -18.21 14.70 -12.28
C GLY A 106 -19.65 15.18 -12.05
N THR A 107 -20.31 14.56 -11.08
CA THR A 107 -21.60 14.97 -10.53
C THR A 107 -21.55 15.03 -9.01
N THR A 108 -22.65 15.45 -8.39
CA THR A 108 -22.76 15.60 -6.93
C THR A 108 -23.95 14.82 -6.40
N TRP A 109 -23.93 14.53 -5.10
CA TRP A 109 -25.05 13.87 -4.41
C TRP A 109 -26.36 14.64 -4.55
N HIS A 110 -26.30 15.98 -4.52
CA HIS A 110 -27.46 16.83 -4.75
C HIS A 110 -28.03 16.71 -6.18
N HIS A 111 -27.18 16.60 -7.21
CA HIS A 111 -27.69 16.35 -8.56
C HIS A 111 -28.27 14.95 -8.71
N LEU A 112 -27.66 13.95 -8.07
CA LEU A 112 -28.19 12.59 -8.06
C LEU A 112 -29.57 12.54 -7.37
N GLU A 113 -29.73 13.20 -6.22
CA GLU A 113 -31.02 13.33 -5.53
C GLU A 113 -32.08 13.97 -6.43
N ARG A 114 -31.74 15.04 -7.18
CA ARG A 114 -32.68 15.68 -8.13
C ARG A 114 -33.15 14.73 -9.23
N VAL A 115 -32.32 13.79 -9.66
CA VAL A 115 -32.69 12.79 -10.68
C VAL A 115 -33.46 11.61 -10.08
N LEU A 116 -33.09 11.16 -8.87
CA LEU A 116 -33.75 10.03 -8.21
C LEU A 116 -35.05 10.44 -7.52
N GLY A 117 -35.18 11.71 -7.14
CA GLY A 117 -36.26 12.23 -6.29
C GLY A 117 -36.13 11.83 -4.81
N MET A 118 -34.97 11.30 -4.41
CA MET A 118 -34.66 10.88 -3.04
C MET A 118 -33.14 10.82 -2.83
N PRO A 119 -32.65 10.92 -1.57
CA PRO A 119 -31.24 10.73 -1.25
C PRO A 119 -30.72 9.35 -1.69
N ALA A 120 -29.54 9.33 -2.28
CA ALA A 120 -28.89 8.08 -2.70
C ALA A 120 -28.13 7.44 -1.53
N PRO A 121 -28.09 6.09 -1.43
CA PRO A 121 -27.30 5.42 -0.40
C PRO A 121 -25.82 5.74 -0.60
N TYR A 122 -25.09 6.06 0.46
CA TYR A 122 -23.63 6.11 0.49
C TYR A 122 -23.07 4.97 1.33
N TRP A 123 -22.10 4.25 0.73
CA TRP A 123 -21.30 3.21 1.37
C TRP A 123 -19.82 3.58 1.30
N HIS A 124 -19.25 3.91 2.46
CA HIS A 124 -17.81 4.09 2.61
C HIS A 124 -17.08 2.82 2.16
N PHE A 125 -15.92 2.95 1.49
CA PHE A 125 -15.20 1.84 0.88
C PHE A 125 -15.00 0.65 1.84
N ASN A 126 -14.50 0.91 3.05
CA ASN A 126 -14.31 -0.11 4.09
C ASN A 126 -15.61 -0.66 4.72
N LEU A 127 -16.82 -0.27 4.28
CA LEU A 127 -18.10 -0.77 4.79
C LEU A 127 -18.93 -1.46 3.71
N ARG A 128 -18.36 -1.66 2.51
CA ARG A 128 -19.03 -2.26 1.35
C ARG A 128 -19.06 -3.78 1.47
N ASP A 129 -19.86 -4.29 2.39
CA ASP A 129 -20.22 -5.70 2.45
C ASP A 129 -21.30 -6.02 1.39
N PRO A 130 -21.02 -6.87 0.39
CA PRO A 130 -21.94 -7.08 -0.72
C PRO A 130 -23.30 -7.63 -0.30
N GLU A 131 -23.37 -8.48 0.73
CA GLU A 131 -24.64 -9.06 1.19
C GLU A 131 -25.50 -8.01 1.87
N LEU A 132 -24.90 -7.19 2.75
CA LEU A 132 -25.60 -6.09 3.41
C LEU A 132 -26.06 -5.02 2.41
N MET A 133 -25.22 -4.70 1.42
CA MET A 133 -25.57 -3.77 0.36
C MET A 133 -26.73 -4.28 -0.49
N MET A 134 -26.73 -5.55 -0.86
CA MET A 134 -27.82 -6.14 -1.65
C MET A 134 -29.17 -6.15 -0.92
N ASN A 135 -29.15 -6.17 0.42
CA ASN A 135 -30.34 -6.16 1.28
C ASN A 135 -30.79 -4.75 1.69
N TRP A 136 -30.07 -3.69 1.30
CA TRP A 136 -30.45 -2.33 1.62
C TRP A 136 -31.58 -1.81 0.73
N GLU A 137 -32.49 -1.04 1.31
CA GLU A 137 -33.59 -0.38 0.61
C GLU A 137 -33.67 1.11 1.00
N PRO A 138 -34.17 1.99 0.12
CA PRO A 138 -34.40 3.40 0.45
C PRO A 138 -35.28 3.56 1.70
N GLY A 139 -34.83 4.42 2.62
CA GLY A 139 -35.50 4.63 3.91
C GLY A 139 -35.12 3.64 5.01
N ALA A 140 -34.30 2.62 4.71
CA ALA A 140 -33.73 1.77 5.74
C ALA A 140 -32.87 2.59 6.74
N PRO A 141 -32.87 2.23 8.03
CA PRO A 141 -32.00 2.88 9.01
C PRO A 141 -30.52 2.64 8.69
N THR A 142 -29.67 3.57 9.10
CA THR A 142 -28.21 3.39 9.02
C THR A 142 -27.77 2.14 9.80
N LEU A 143 -27.03 1.27 9.14
CA LEU A 143 -26.47 0.06 9.75
C LEU A 143 -25.18 0.37 10.50
N HIS A 144 -24.92 -0.35 11.59
CA HIS A 144 -23.63 -0.34 12.28
C HIS A 144 -22.92 -1.67 12.04
N VAL A 145 -21.86 -1.64 11.25
CA VAL A 145 -21.24 -2.86 10.68
C VAL A 145 -19.74 -2.87 10.92
N PRO A 146 -19.10 -4.03 11.09
CA PRO A 146 -17.66 -4.12 11.11
C PRO A 146 -17.05 -3.61 9.81
N ALA A 147 -15.85 -3.02 9.89
CA ALA A 147 -15.12 -2.64 8.69
C ALA A 147 -14.58 -3.86 7.95
N VAL A 148 -14.66 -3.84 6.63
CA VAL A 148 -14.01 -4.76 5.71
C VAL A 148 -12.54 -4.38 5.59
N VAL A 149 -11.65 -5.35 5.78
CA VAL A 149 -10.20 -5.19 5.61
C VAL A 149 -9.81 -5.84 4.29
N THR A 150 -9.05 -5.12 3.48
CA THR A 150 -8.53 -5.63 2.20
C THR A 150 -7.03 -5.35 2.13
N PRO A 151 -6.18 -6.37 1.90
CA PRO A 151 -6.52 -7.79 1.72
C PRO A 151 -7.07 -8.47 2.99
N ASP A 152 -7.81 -9.56 2.82
CA ASP A 152 -8.42 -10.33 3.93
C ASP A 152 -7.36 -10.82 4.94
N PRO A 153 -7.45 -10.44 6.23
CA PRO A 153 -6.49 -10.85 7.26
C PRO A 153 -6.68 -12.30 7.74
N ALA A 154 -7.65 -13.07 7.24
CA ALA A 154 -7.93 -14.44 7.70
C ALA A 154 -6.71 -15.38 7.76
N PRO A 155 -5.74 -15.36 6.82
CA PRO A 155 -4.54 -16.20 6.95
C PRO A 155 -3.71 -15.90 8.20
N LEU A 156 -3.62 -14.64 8.64
CA LEU A 156 -2.94 -14.26 9.88
C LEU A 156 -3.68 -14.82 11.10
N MET A 157 -5.01 -14.71 11.11
CA MET A 157 -5.84 -15.27 12.18
C MET A 157 -5.73 -16.79 12.24
N ARG A 158 -5.69 -17.46 11.09
CA ARG A 158 -5.49 -18.90 11.01
C ARG A 158 -4.11 -19.32 11.50
N LEU A 159 -3.04 -18.62 11.11
CA LEU A 159 -1.70 -18.90 11.61
C LEU A 159 -1.66 -18.81 13.13
N ALA A 160 -2.25 -17.76 13.69
CA ALA A 160 -2.30 -17.60 15.13
C ALA A 160 -3.08 -18.70 15.86
N ALA A 161 -4.14 -19.24 15.23
CA ALA A 161 -4.93 -20.33 15.80
C ALA A 161 -4.23 -21.70 15.74
N GLU A 162 -3.27 -21.89 14.82
CA GLU A 162 -2.48 -23.11 14.68
C GLU A 162 -1.20 -23.11 15.56
N GLU A 163 -0.83 -21.95 16.11
CA GLU A 163 0.35 -21.78 16.96
C GLU A 163 0.06 -22.10 18.43
N PRO A 164 1.06 -22.57 19.21
CA PRO A 164 0.88 -22.80 20.65
C PRO A 164 0.51 -21.52 21.41
N ASP A 165 -0.26 -21.68 22.49
CA ASP A 165 -0.58 -20.59 23.41
C ASP A 165 0.69 -19.87 23.89
N GLY A 166 0.68 -18.54 23.80
CA GLY A 166 1.83 -17.70 24.17
C GLY A 166 2.95 -17.63 23.11
N SER A 167 2.82 -18.29 21.96
CA SER A 167 3.77 -18.16 20.85
C SER A 167 3.87 -16.71 20.37
N HIS A 168 5.11 -16.20 20.24
CA HIS A 168 5.35 -14.89 19.66
C HIS A 168 4.86 -14.80 18.20
N ALA A 169 4.86 -15.91 17.46
CA ALA A 169 4.31 -15.94 16.10
C ALA A 169 2.79 -15.70 16.11
N ALA A 170 2.06 -16.32 17.05
CA ALA A 170 0.63 -16.06 17.22
C ALA A 170 0.36 -14.60 17.59
N VAL A 171 1.15 -14.06 18.52
CA VAL A 171 1.06 -12.65 18.95
C VAL A 171 1.28 -11.71 17.78
N ALA A 172 2.35 -11.91 17.00
CA ALA A 172 2.69 -11.08 15.85
C ALA A 172 1.62 -11.11 14.74
N ALA A 173 1.06 -12.29 14.44
CA ALA A 173 0.01 -12.41 13.43
C ALA A 173 -1.31 -11.77 13.89
N LEU A 174 -1.71 -11.95 15.15
CA LEU A 174 -2.91 -11.31 15.70
C LEU A 174 -2.78 -9.81 15.82
N ASP A 175 -1.61 -9.29 16.19
CA ASP A 175 -1.33 -7.86 16.28
C ASP A 175 -1.67 -7.17 14.96
N VAL A 176 -1.13 -7.68 13.85
CA VAL A 176 -1.33 -7.12 12.51
C VAL A 176 -2.79 -7.23 12.06
N ALA A 177 -3.44 -8.38 12.27
CA ALA A 177 -4.84 -8.55 11.92
C ALA A 177 -5.75 -7.57 12.70
N ARG A 178 -5.48 -7.38 13.99
CA ARG A 178 -6.27 -6.49 14.86
C ARG A 178 -6.02 -5.02 14.57
N LEU A 179 -4.77 -4.63 14.29
CA LEU A 179 -4.44 -3.28 13.87
C LEU A 179 -5.11 -2.93 12.55
N ALA A 180 -5.06 -3.83 11.55
CA ALA A 180 -5.73 -3.62 10.28
C ALA A 180 -7.25 -3.42 10.44
N LEU A 181 -7.91 -4.24 11.27
CA LEU A 181 -9.33 -4.08 11.60
C LEU A 181 -9.63 -2.73 12.27
N TRP A 182 -8.80 -2.34 13.25
CA TRP A 182 -8.96 -1.08 13.96
C TRP A 182 -8.74 0.14 13.06
N ASP A 183 -7.68 0.12 12.24
CA ASP A 183 -7.37 1.21 11.32
C ASP A 183 -8.43 1.36 10.22
N SER A 184 -8.93 0.26 9.63
CA SER A 184 -10.00 0.31 8.64
C SER A 184 -11.30 0.92 9.21
N ALA A 185 -11.66 0.55 10.44
CA ALA A 185 -12.83 1.10 11.12
C ALA A 185 -12.64 2.57 11.51
N ARG A 186 -11.45 2.92 12.03
CA ARG A 186 -11.10 4.30 12.39
C ARG A 186 -11.09 5.21 11.16
N ALA A 187 -10.44 4.80 10.07
CA ALA A 187 -10.41 5.54 8.82
C ALA A 187 -11.82 5.80 8.29
N ALA A 188 -12.69 4.77 8.25
CA ALA A 188 -14.08 4.94 7.86
C ALA A 188 -14.84 5.94 8.74
N CYS A 189 -14.61 5.90 10.05
CA CYS A 189 -15.24 6.83 10.98
C CYS A 189 -14.78 8.28 10.75
N GLU A 190 -13.47 8.48 10.63
CA GLU A 190 -12.85 9.79 10.40
C GLU A 190 -13.29 10.39 9.06
N GLU A 191 -13.28 9.59 7.99
CA GLU A 191 -13.64 10.04 6.64
C GLU A 191 -15.13 10.35 6.50
N ILE A 192 -16.02 9.51 7.05
CA ILE A 192 -17.47 9.83 7.09
C ILE A 192 -17.70 11.13 7.85
N THR A 193 -17.06 11.30 9.02
CA THR A 193 -17.22 12.53 9.81
C THR A 193 -16.73 13.75 9.05
N LYS A 194 -15.57 13.65 8.40
CA LYS A 194 -14.91 14.77 7.74
C LYS A 194 -15.55 15.14 6.39
N TYR A 195 -16.00 14.17 5.63
CA TYR A 195 -16.40 14.36 4.23
C TYR A 195 -17.87 14.10 3.94
N VAL A 196 -18.60 13.46 4.86
CA VAL A 196 -20.04 13.24 4.67
C VAL A 196 -20.83 14.07 5.68
N ASP A 197 -20.55 13.92 6.97
CA ASP A 197 -21.28 14.62 8.03
C ASP A 197 -21.06 16.14 7.99
N ALA A 198 -19.87 16.57 7.53
CA ALA A 198 -19.53 17.98 7.35
C ALA A 198 -19.77 18.50 5.92
N SER A 199 -20.38 17.72 5.03
CA SER A 199 -20.63 18.11 3.64
C SER A 199 -21.88 19.01 3.50
N ASP A 200 -21.82 19.95 2.56
CA ASP A 200 -22.98 20.74 2.14
C ASP A 200 -24.08 19.86 1.49
N SER A 201 -23.71 18.69 0.99
CA SER A 201 -24.63 17.71 0.38
C SER A 201 -25.17 16.67 1.37
N VAL A 202 -24.94 16.81 2.68
CA VAL A 202 -25.32 15.79 3.68
C VAL A 202 -26.81 15.41 3.63
N ALA A 203 -27.70 16.35 3.32
CA ALA A 203 -29.13 16.10 3.17
C ALA A 203 -29.47 15.21 1.96
N SER A 204 -28.63 15.24 0.93
CA SER A 204 -28.77 14.45 -0.31
C SER A 204 -28.13 13.06 -0.22
N ILE A 205 -27.55 12.71 0.94
CA ILE A 205 -26.82 11.47 1.17
C ILE A 205 -27.57 10.63 2.22
N ALA A 206 -28.00 9.43 1.82
CA ALA A 206 -28.46 8.43 2.77
C ALA A 206 -27.27 7.59 3.26
N ILE A 207 -26.73 7.88 4.45
CA ILE A 207 -25.63 7.10 5.02
C ILE A 207 -26.13 5.68 5.33
N ALA A 208 -25.73 4.71 4.50
CA ALA A 208 -26.26 3.35 4.58
C ALA A 208 -25.60 2.54 5.70
N ALA A 209 -24.32 2.82 5.99
CA ALA A 209 -23.56 2.16 7.04
C ALA A 209 -22.58 3.08 7.75
N ARG A 210 -22.34 2.81 9.04
CA ARG A 210 -21.27 3.36 9.87
C ARG A 210 -20.45 2.23 10.48
N PRO A 211 -19.15 2.45 10.75
CA PRO A 211 -18.31 1.42 11.35
C PRO A 211 -18.73 1.15 12.80
N THR A 212 -18.77 -0.13 13.17
CA THR A 212 -18.67 -0.55 14.57
C THR A 212 -17.19 -0.51 14.96
N MET A 213 -16.85 0.28 15.97
CA MET A 213 -15.46 0.42 16.41
C MET A 213 -15.02 -0.82 17.22
N PRO A 214 -14.00 -1.56 16.76
CA PRO A 214 -13.39 -2.59 17.59
C PRO A 214 -12.59 -1.96 18.74
N HIS A 215 -12.29 -2.76 19.76
CA HIS A 215 -11.38 -2.35 20.82
C HIS A 215 -10.00 -2.03 20.23
N GLN A 216 -9.40 -0.93 20.65
CA GLN A 216 -8.04 -0.58 20.24
C GLN A 216 -7.07 -1.68 20.69
N PRO A 217 -6.25 -2.23 19.78
CA PRO A 217 -5.25 -3.22 20.14
C PRO A 217 -4.23 -2.63 21.12
N PRO A 218 -3.81 -3.37 22.15
CA PRO A 218 -2.74 -2.92 23.04
C PRO A 218 -1.40 -2.88 22.30
N SER A 219 -0.49 -2.01 22.76
CA SER A 219 0.87 -1.99 22.23
C SER A 219 1.64 -3.25 22.66
N ILE A 220 2.26 -3.92 21.69
CA ILE A 220 3.15 -5.07 21.90
C ILE A 220 4.60 -4.62 21.78
N ALA A 221 5.47 -5.17 22.64
CA ALA A 221 6.91 -4.90 22.58
C ALA A 221 7.49 -5.31 21.22
N ALA A 222 8.30 -4.44 20.61
CA ALA A 222 8.84 -4.66 19.28
C ALA A 222 9.71 -5.93 19.18
N GLU A 223 10.33 -6.34 20.28
CA GLU A 223 11.15 -7.55 20.38
C GLU A 223 10.30 -8.80 20.20
N ILE A 224 9.10 -8.84 20.79
CA ILE A 224 8.13 -9.94 20.64
C ILE A 224 7.66 -10.02 19.19
N LEU A 225 7.33 -8.88 18.58
CA LEU A 225 6.87 -8.83 17.19
C LEU A 225 7.98 -9.29 16.22
N ARG A 226 9.22 -8.82 16.40
CA ARG A 226 10.37 -9.25 15.58
C ARG A 226 10.64 -10.74 15.73
N ASP A 227 10.60 -11.26 16.95
CA ASP A 227 10.83 -12.69 17.19
C ASP A 227 9.72 -13.54 16.56
N GLY A 228 8.45 -13.15 16.71
CA GLY A 228 7.31 -13.79 16.09
C GLY A 228 7.39 -13.80 14.56
N TRP A 229 7.69 -12.65 13.94
CA TRP A 229 7.86 -12.55 12.50
C TRP A 229 9.08 -13.34 12.00
N ARG A 230 10.18 -13.40 12.74
CA ARG A 230 11.33 -14.26 12.41
C ARG A 230 10.91 -15.74 12.38
N THR A 231 10.14 -16.20 13.36
CA THR A 231 9.59 -17.56 13.37
C THR A 231 8.70 -17.81 12.16
N ILE A 232 7.72 -16.93 11.89
CA ILE A 232 6.82 -17.05 10.72
C ILE A 232 7.62 -17.11 9.41
N LEU A 233 8.54 -16.17 9.23
CA LEU A 233 9.29 -16.00 7.97
C LEU A 233 10.31 -17.12 7.72
N SER A 234 10.72 -17.84 8.77
CA SER A 234 11.60 -19.01 8.67
C SER A 234 10.88 -20.29 8.22
N ARG A 235 9.55 -20.34 8.29
CA ARG A 235 8.75 -21.51 7.90
C ARG A 235 8.72 -21.69 6.38
N THR A 236 8.48 -22.92 5.93
CA THR A 236 8.46 -23.30 4.50
C THR A 236 7.05 -23.55 3.95
N ASP A 237 6.03 -23.47 4.80
CA ASP A 237 4.65 -23.77 4.42
C ASP A 237 3.92 -22.58 3.74
N VAL A 238 2.84 -22.92 3.03
CA VAL A 238 2.04 -21.97 2.25
C VAL A 238 1.35 -20.93 3.14
N LEU A 239 0.96 -21.29 4.36
CA LEU A 239 0.28 -20.36 5.26
C LEU A 239 1.24 -19.26 5.73
N ALA A 240 2.46 -19.62 6.11
CA ALA A 240 3.51 -18.66 6.44
C ALA A 240 3.85 -17.73 5.26
N ALA A 241 3.96 -18.25 4.04
CA ALA A 241 4.18 -17.43 2.85
C ALA A 241 3.02 -16.44 2.58
N ARG A 242 1.76 -16.86 2.80
CA ARG A 242 0.61 -15.95 2.75
C ARG A 242 0.67 -14.87 3.84
N CYS A 243 1.03 -15.26 5.07
CA CYS A 243 1.19 -14.32 6.18
C CYS A 243 2.32 -13.32 5.93
N ALA A 244 3.43 -13.73 5.30
CA ALA A 244 4.52 -12.83 4.92
C ALA A 244 4.04 -11.72 3.97
N ARG A 245 3.28 -12.08 2.92
CA ARG A 245 2.69 -11.10 1.98
C ARG A 245 1.68 -10.17 2.65
N LEU A 246 0.80 -10.72 3.48
CA LEU A 246 -0.17 -9.91 4.21
C LEU A 246 0.51 -8.98 5.19
N GLY A 247 1.51 -9.46 5.93
CA GLY A 247 2.30 -8.63 6.83
C GLY A 247 2.99 -7.50 6.10
N ASP A 248 3.52 -7.71 4.90
CA ASP A 248 4.13 -6.63 4.11
C ASP A 248 3.12 -5.53 3.76
N VAL A 249 1.96 -5.92 3.21
CA VAL A 249 0.92 -4.99 2.75
C VAL A 249 0.20 -4.30 3.91
N LEU A 250 0.01 -5.00 5.03
CA LEU A 250 -0.68 -4.49 6.23
C LEU A 250 0.29 -3.81 7.23
N GLY A 251 1.54 -3.52 6.84
CA GLY A 251 2.44 -2.67 7.62
C GLY A 251 3.31 -3.36 8.67
N ALA A 252 3.37 -4.68 8.68
CA ALA A 252 4.22 -5.48 9.57
C ALA A 252 5.68 -5.57 9.12
N SER A 253 5.99 -5.16 7.89
CA SER A 253 7.33 -5.29 7.30
C SER A 253 8.43 -4.64 8.14
N GLY A 254 8.11 -3.61 8.94
CA GLY A 254 9.04 -3.00 9.88
C GLY A 254 9.57 -3.91 10.99
N TYR A 255 8.96 -5.07 11.21
CA TYR A 255 9.40 -6.10 12.16
C TYR A 255 10.11 -7.27 11.48
N PHE A 256 10.18 -7.29 10.15
CA PHE A 256 10.81 -8.36 9.40
C PHE A 256 12.35 -8.26 9.51
N PRO A 257 13.09 -9.37 9.37
CA PRO A 257 14.55 -9.32 9.32
C PRO A 257 15.07 -8.59 8.07
N GLY A 258 14.28 -8.56 7.00
CA GLY A 258 14.50 -7.81 5.77
C GLY A 258 13.20 -7.71 4.97
N SER A 259 13.01 -6.63 4.21
CA SER A 259 11.79 -6.42 3.41
C SER A 259 12.03 -5.76 2.05
N ARG A 260 13.28 -5.39 1.73
CA ARG A 260 13.58 -4.70 0.47
C ARG A 260 14.32 -5.61 -0.49
N LYS A 261 13.69 -5.91 -1.64
CA LYS A 261 14.36 -6.60 -2.74
C LYS A 261 15.48 -5.75 -3.33
N VAL A 262 16.65 -6.34 -3.51
CA VAL A 262 17.85 -5.74 -4.13
C VAL A 262 18.40 -6.69 -5.18
N THR A 263 18.81 -6.15 -6.33
CA THR A 263 19.49 -6.91 -7.39
C THR A 263 20.99 -6.59 -7.36
N VAL A 264 21.80 -7.63 -7.22
CA VAL A 264 23.26 -7.56 -7.15
C VAL A 264 23.85 -8.18 -8.40
N ASP A 265 24.78 -7.45 -9.03
CA ASP A 265 25.68 -8.02 -10.03
C ASP A 265 27.00 -8.43 -9.33
N PRO A 266 27.32 -9.74 -9.23
CA PRO A 266 28.54 -10.20 -8.59
C PRO A 266 29.82 -9.66 -9.23
N SER A 267 29.79 -9.27 -10.50
CA SER A 267 30.95 -8.73 -11.22
C SER A 267 31.16 -7.23 -10.99
N SER A 268 30.21 -6.56 -10.34
CA SER A 268 30.22 -5.09 -10.20
C SER A 268 31.32 -4.54 -9.28
N CYS A 269 31.75 -5.30 -8.28
CA CYS A 269 32.85 -4.95 -7.37
C CYS A 269 33.31 -6.16 -6.54
N ALA A 270 34.47 -6.04 -5.88
CA ALA A 270 35.03 -7.10 -5.04
C ALA A 270 34.11 -7.52 -3.88
N GLN A 271 33.40 -6.57 -3.27
CA GLN A 271 32.44 -6.80 -2.19
C GLN A 271 31.25 -7.63 -2.67
N ALA A 272 30.71 -7.31 -3.85
CA ALA A 272 29.63 -8.08 -4.47
C ALA A 272 30.08 -9.51 -4.79
N ALA A 273 31.30 -9.68 -5.34
CA ALA A 273 31.87 -10.99 -5.62
C ALA A 273 32.08 -11.81 -4.34
N GLN A 274 32.61 -11.19 -3.27
CA GLN A 274 32.82 -11.85 -1.98
C GLN A 274 31.50 -12.28 -1.33
N TRP A 275 30.49 -11.42 -1.37
CA TRP A 275 29.15 -11.74 -0.89
C TRP A 275 28.51 -12.88 -1.71
N ALA A 276 28.56 -12.81 -3.04
CA ALA A 276 27.98 -13.83 -3.90
C ALA A 276 28.65 -15.20 -3.69
N ALA A 277 29.98 -15.23 -3.54
CA ALA A 277 30.74 -16.46 -3.36
C ALA A 277 30.45 -17.19 -2.03
N ARG A 278 29.89 -16.51 -1.02
CA ARG A 278 29.55 -17.15 0.27
C ARG A 278 28.15 -17.72 0.34
N LEU A 279 27.28 -17.38 -0.62
CA LEU A 279 25.91 -17.86 -0.66
C LEU A 279 25.88 -19.40 -0.76
N ARG A 280 24.93 -20.02 -0.07
CA ARG A 280 24.79 -21.48 -0.03
C ARG A 280 23.41 -21.90 -0.47
N PRO A 281 23.23 -23.05 -1.15
CA PRO A 281 21.91 -23.63 -1.37
C PRO A 281 21.16 -23.77 -0.05
N GLY A 282 19.87 -23.43 -0.06
CA GLY A 282 19.00 -23.49 1.11
C GLY A 282 17.56 -23.79 0.71
N THR A 283 16.70 -23.94 1.72
CA THR A 283 15.28 -24.18 1.49
C THR A 283 14.55 -22.86 1.32
N ARG A 284 13.55 -22.85 0.44
CA ARG A 284 12.65 -21.70 0.28
C ARG A 284 11.78 -21.53 1.53
N THR A 285 12.03 -20.46 2.28
CA THR A 285 11.19 -20.05 3.42
C THR A 285 10.20 -18.96 3.00
N ALA A 286 9.27 -18.62 3.88
CA ALA A 286 8.29 -17.56 3.66
C ALA A 286 8.94 -16.18 3.41
N LEU A 287 10.14 -15.93 3.94
CA LEU A 287 10.93 -14.73 3.64
C LEU A 287 11.28 -14.60 2.14
N ALA A 288 11.47 -15.72 1.44
CA ALA A 288 11.81 -15.73 0.01
C ALA A 288 10.65 -15.29 -0.89
N THR A 289 9.43 -15.09 -0.35
CA THR A 289 8.28 -14.59 -1.11
C THR A 289 8.54 -13.22 -1.74
N TYR A 290 9.41 -12.40 -1.14
CA TYR A 290 9.86 -11.13 -1.70
C TYR A 290 10.63 -11.25 -3.02
N LEU A 291 11.19 -12.44 -3.31
CA LEU A 291 11.92 -12.72 -4.55
C LEU A 291 10.97 -13.16 -5.69
N GLY A 292 9.64 -13.21 -5.44
CA GLY A 292 8.62 -13.59 -6.41
C GLY A 292 8.24 -15.07 -6.36
N ASP A 293 7.06 -15.40 -6.89
CA ASP A 293 6.42 -16.73 -6.83
C ASP A 293 6.76 -17.64 -8.05
N GLY A 294 7.77 -17.28 -8.85
CA GLY A 294 8.17 -18.03 -10.04
C GLY A 294 8.65 -19.45 -9.77
N GLN A 295 8.61 -20.31 -10.80
CA GLN A 295 9.11 -21.70 -10.76
C GLN A 295 10.52 -21.72 -10.13
N GLU A 296 10.65 -22.55 -9.10
CA GLU A 296 11.80 -22.71 -8.18
C GLU A 296 13.15 -22.25 -8.75
N PRO A 297 13.58 -20.99 -8.52
CA PRO A 297 15.00 -20.71 -8.57
C PRO A 297 15.66 -21.51 -7.44
N ASP A 298 16.85 -22.05 -7.70
CA ASP A 298 17.73 -22.59 -6.65
C ASP A 298 17.90 -21.50 -5.57
N ILE A 299 17.15 -21.64 -4.47
CA ILE A 299 17.21 -20.66 -3.38
C ILE A 299 18.57 -20.78 -2.73
N LEU A 300 19.25 -19.65 -2.67
CA LEU A 300 20.45 -19.47 -1.91
C LEU A 300 20.11 -18.74 -0.60
N VAL A 301 20.94 -18.94 0.40
CA VAL A 301 20.88 -18.25 1.68
C VAL A 301 22.24 -17.66 1.97
N ASP A 302 22.26 -16.41 2.41
CA ASP A 302 23.43 -15.81 3.02
C ASP A 302 23.58 -16.35 4.46
N PRO A 303 24.58 -17.21 4.75
CA PRO A 303 24.71 -17.84 6.06
C PRO A 303 25.05 -16.87 7.20
N VAL A 304 25.36 -15.60 6.88
CA VAL A 304 25.66 -14.58 7.88
C VAL A 304 24.41 -13.79 8.27
N THR A 305 23.48 -13.57 7.34
CA THR A 305 22.29 -12.72 7.54
C THR A 305 20.98 -13.49 7.49
N ASP A 306 21.02 -14.77 7.12
CA ASP A 306 19.86 -15.62 6.81
C ASP A 306 18.95 -15.06 5.70
N MET A 307 19.42 -14.07 4.93
CA MET A 307 18.66 -13.49 3.83
C MET A 307 18.61 -14.43 2.64
N PRO A 308 17.43 -14.65 2.04
CA PRO A 308 17.31 -15.46 0.85
C PRO A 308 17.88 -14.70 -0.35
N ALA A 309 18.38 -15.47 -1.31
CA ALA A 309 18.84 -14.99 -2.59
C ALA A 309 18.45 -15.96 -3.70
N ALA A 310 18.34 -15.45 -4.92
CA ALA A 310 18.01 -16.24 -6.10
C ALA A 310 18.78 -15.70 -7.31
N HIS A 311 19.32 -16.61 -8.13
CA HIS A 311 19.88 -16.22 -9.42
C HIS A 311 18.77 -15.81 -10.38
N THR A 312 19.03 -14.77 -11.17
CA THR A 312 18.18 -14.39 -12.30
C THR A 312 18.68 -15.02 -13.58
N SER A 313 17.83 -15.04 -14.62
CA SER A 313 18.23 -15.45 -15.97
C SER A 313 19.33 -14.56 -16.59
N GLU A 314 19.54 -13.37 -16.04
CA GLU A 314 20.54 -12.39 -16.50
C GLU A 314 21.90 -12.56 -15.82
N GLY A 315 22.06 -13.56 -14.95
CA GLY A 315 23.31 -13.79 -14.20
C GLY A 315 23.51 -12.85 -13.01
N THR A 316 22.52 -12.03 -12.68
CA THR A 316 22.47 -11.27 -11.42
C THR A 316 21.87 -12.10 -10.30
N ILE A 317 21.92 -11.58 -9.07
CA ILE A 317 21.36 -12.22 -7.88
C ILE A 317 20.35 -11.27 -7.26
N GLU A 318 19.09 -11.69 -7.14
CA GLU A 318 18.10 -10.99 -6.33
C GLU A 318 18.20 -11.47 -4.88
N THR A 319 18.12 -10.56 -3.92
CA THR A 319 18.13 -10.86 -2.49
C THR A 319 17.26 -9.86 -1.72
N VAL A 320 17.09 -10.07 -0.43
CA VAL A 320 16.43 -9.13 0.48
C VAL A 320 17.49 -8.45 1.33
N ALA A 321 17.51 -7.12 1.34
CA ALA A 321 18.39 -6.36 2.21
C ALA A 321 17.93 -6.49 3.66
N PRO A 322 18.85 -6.79 4.61
CA PRO A 322 18.49 -6.91 6.01
C PRO A 322 18.09 -5.54 6.57
N HIS A 323 17.29 -5.51 7.62
CA HIS A 323 16.97 -4.25 8.32
C HIS A 323 18.07 -3.82 9.29
N ARG A 324 18.88 -4.78 9.75
CA ARG A 324 19.98 -4.62 10.70
C ARG A 324 21.11 -5.58 10.33
N LEU A 325 22.36 -5.21 10.59
CA LEU A 325 23.46 -6.14 10.45
C LEU A 325 23.63 -6.98 11.72
N PRO A 326 23.80 -8.31 11.61
CA PRO A 326 24.19 -9.17 12.74
C PRO A 326 25.70 -9.06 13.03
N ALA A 327 26.26 -7.85 12.89
CA ALA A 327 27.68 -7.60 13.02
C ALA A 327 28.08 -7.36 14.48
N HIS A 328 29.21 -7.94 14.89
CA HIS A 328 29.84 -7.67 16.19
C HIS A 328 31.08 -6.77 16.07
N SER A 329 31.66 -6.71 14.88
CA SER A 329 32.80 -5.86 14.55
C SER A 329 32.34 -4.52 14.00
N ALA A 330 33.00 -3.44 14.41
CA ALA A 330 32.69 -2.09 13.93
C ALA A 330 32.88 -1.95 12.40
N LEU A 331 32.24 -0.94 11.81
CA LEU A 331 32.46 -0.51 10.42
C LEU A 331 33.96 -0.31 10.15
N ALA A 332 34.47 -0.88 9.07
CA ALA A 332 35.82 -0.60 8.56
C ALA A 332 35.74 0.28 7.32
N THR A 333 34.93 -0.11 6.34
CA THR A 333 34.73 0.64 5.10
C THR A 333 33.30 0.56 4.60
N LEU A 334 32.90 1.56 3.83
CA LEU A 334 31.67 1.60 3.05
C LEU A 334 32.01 1.68 1.57
N THR A 335 31.48 0.77 0.76
CA THR A 335 31.67 0.79 -0.69
C THR A 335 30.35 1.11 -1.38
N ILE A 336 30.34 2.22 -2.13
CA ILE A 336 29.24 2.58 -3.00
C ILE A 336 29.43 1.85 -4.32
N GLY A 337 28.66 0.78 -4.54
CA GLY A 337 28.61 0.02 -5.79
C GLY A 337 27.64 0.65 -6.80
N HIS A 338 27.46 -0.01 -7.95
CA HIS A 338 26.62 0.51 -9.04
C HIS A 338 25.12 0.53 -8.69
N ARG A 339 24.64 -0.44 -7.89
CA ARG A 339 23.22 -0.57 -7.47
C ARG A 339 23.04 -1.00 -6.01
N ALA A 340 24.15 -1.13 -5.27
CA ALA A 340 24.16 -1.63 -3.91
C ALA A 340 25.23 -0.90 -3.12
N VAL A 341 24.96 -0.70 -1.84
CA VAL A 341 25.94 -0.19 -0.87
C VAL A 341 26.42 -1.37 -0.04
N TRP A 342 27.73 -1.47 0.14
CA TRP A 342 28.36 -2.56 0.87
C TRP A 342 29.03 -2.04 2.13
N VAL A 343 28.84 -2.77 3.22
CA VAL A 343 29.45 -2.50 4.52
C VAL A 343 30.50 -3.57 4.76
N THR A 344 31.76 -3.18 4.96
CA THR A 344 32.80 -4.10 5.40
C THR A 344 33.14 -3.80 6.85
N THR A 345 33.10 -4.81 7.72
CA THR A 345 33.47 -4.71 9.13
C THR A 345 34.97 -4.95 9.34
N LYS A 346 35.49 -4.58 10.53
CA LYS A 346 36.93 -4.73 10.86
C LYS A 346 37.47 -6.16 10.81
N ASP A 347 36.61 -7.15 10.99
CA ASP A 347 36.94 -8.57 10.83
C ASP A 347 36.93 -9.05 9.37
N GLY A 348 36.66 -8.15 8.42
CA GLY A 348 36.64 -8.45 6.98
C GLY A 348 35.31 -8.99 6.47
N THR A 349 34.27 -9.08 7.31
CA THR A 349 32.94 -9.51 6.87
C THR A 349 32.29 -8.44 6.00
N VAL A 350 31.82 -8.84 4.82
CA VAL A 350 31.09 -7.95 3.90
C VAL A 350 29.59 -8.14 4.07
N PHE A 351 28.84 -7.07 4.13
CA PHE A 351 27.39 -7.09 4.20
C PHE A 351 26.81 -6.21 3.10
N LEU A 352 25.66 -6.62 2.56
CA LEU A 352 24.78 -5.67 1.91
C LEU A 352 24.29 -4.67 2.96
N ALA A 353 24.30 -3.38 2.65
CA ALA A 353 23.89 -2.35 3.60
C ALA A 353 22.43 -2.56 4.03
N PRO A 354 22.10 -2.32 5.32
CA PRO A 354 20.73 -2.46 5.80
C PRO A 354 19.78 -1.55 5.04
N GLN A 355 18.56 -2.00 4.72
CA GLN A 355 17.59 -1.19 3.98
C GLN A 355 16.15 -1.52 4.37
N ARG A 356 15.36 -0.48 4.71
CA ARG A 356 13.92 -0.59 5.01
C ARG A 356 13.06 -0.04 3.88
N THR A 357 13.38 1.17 3.41
CA THR A 357 12.61 1.89 2.39
C THR A 357 13.54 2.65 1.44
N GLY A 358 13.04 3.01 0.26
CA GLY A 358 13.78 3.81 -0.73
C GLY A 358 14.96 3.06 -1.34
N SER A 359 15.86 3.78 -2.00
CA SER A 359 17.14 3.29 -2.54
C SER A 359 18.27 4.20 -2.08
N TYR A 360 19.44 3.63 -1.81
CA TYR A 360 20.63 4.44 -1.51
C TYR A 360 21.27 4.92 -2.80
N THR A 361 21.22 6.23 -3.01
CA THR A 361 21.75 6.91 -4.20
C THR A 361 22.55 8.14 -3.76
N TYR A 362 23.26 8.80 -4.68
CA TYR A 362 24.08 9.98 -4.38
C TYR A 362 24.16 10.91 -5.60
N GLY A 363 24.63 12.14 -5.43
CA GLY A 363 24.97 13.07 -6.51
C GLY A 363 23.82 13.93 -7.04
N TYR A 364 22.72 14.04 -6.31
CA TYR A 364 21.58 14.91 -6.63
C TYR A 364 20.80 15.25 -5.35
N GLN A 365 19.86 16.20 -5.41
CA GLN A 365 18.98 16.51 -4.28
C GLN A 365 17.82 15.52 -4.21
N GLY A 366 17.59 14.88 -3.06
CA GLY A 366 16.42 14.03 -2.88
C GLY A 366 16.51 13.06 -1.70
N GLY A 367 15.50 12.19 -1.60
CA GLY A 367 15.38 11.25 -0.49
C GLY A 367 16.46 10.16 -0.45
N GLY A 368 16.99 9.73 -1.61
CA GLY A 368 17.99 8.68 -1.65
C GLY A 368 19.36 9.06 -1.05
N PRO A 369 19.93 10.22 -1.40
CA PRO A 369 21.15 10.75 -0.78
C PRO A 369 20.99 11.02 0.72
N MET A 370 19.87 11.65 1.11
CA MET A 370 19.54 11.86 2.54
C MET A 370 19.48 10.53 3.31
N ALA A 371 18.81 9.51 2.76
CA ALA A 371 18.74 8.17 3.38
C ALA A 371 20.11 7.49 3.49
N LEU A 372 20.99 7.69 2.50
CA LEU A 372 22.36 7.18 2.55
C LEU A 372 23.19 7.91 3.63
N ALA A 373 23.08 9.23 3.74
CA ALA A 373 23.75 10.00 4.78
C ALA A 373 23.29 9.61 6.19
N GLN A 374 21.97 9.41 6.37
CA GLN A 374 21.40 8.91 7.62
C GLN A 374 21.94 7.52 7.95
N LEU A 375 21.90 6.58 7.00
CA LEU A 375 22.43 5.24 7.20
C LEU A 375 23.90 5.29 7.64
N ILE A 376 24.74 6.13 7.02
CA ILE A 376 26.15 6.26 7.39
C ILE A 376 26.31 6.72 8.83
N ASP A 377 25.60 7.77 9.24
CA ASP A 377 25.65 8.28 10.62
C ASP A 377 25.23 7.20 11.64
N LEU A 378 24.16 6.46 11.33
CA LEU A 378 23.66 5.38 12.15
C LEU A 378 24.70 4.24 12.29
N LEU A 379 25.28 3.77 11.18
CA LEU A 379 26.30 2.71 11.20
C LEU A 379 27.61 3.15 11.86
N LEU A 380 27.95 4.43 11.81
CA LEU A 380 29.10 4.99 12.52
C LEU A 380 28.90 4.95 14.03
N LYS A 381 27.67 5.21 14.51
CA LYS A 381 27.30 5.17 15.94
C LYS A 381 27.18 3.72 16.44
N ASP A 382 26.47 2.89 15.70
CA ASP A 382 26.23 1.48 16.02
C ASP A 382 26.03 0.68 14.72
N ILE A 383 26.92 -0.28 14.48
CA ILE A 383 26.89 -1.12 13.26
C ILE A 383 25.62 -1.98 13.16
N THR A 384 24.94 -2.23 14.28
CA THR A 384 23.72 -3.05 14.37
C THR A 384 22.44 -2.23 14.28
N HIS A 385 22.56 -0.92 14.09
CA HIS A 385 21.41 -0.04 14.04
C HIS A 385 20.51 -0.36 12.84
N ALA A 386 19.21 -0.11 13.01
CA ALA A 386 18.27 -0.34 11.92
C ALA A 386 18.49 0.67 10.80
N ALA A 387 18.23 0.26 9.56
CA ALA A 387 18.18 1.20 8.45
C ALA A 387 17.13 2.30 8.70
N PRO A 388 17.36 3.53 8.21
CA PRO A 388 16.39 4.60 8.35
C PRO A 388 15.08 4.29 7.60
N GLY A 389 13.95 4.67 8.18
CA GLY A 389 12.63 4.58 7.57
C GLY A 389 12.21 5.86 6.85
N TYR A 390 11.19 5.76 5.99
CA TYR A 390 10.58 6.94 5.37
C TYR A 390 9.92 7.81 6.45
N GLY A 391 10.29 9.09 6.52
CA GLY A 391 9.74 10.03 7.50
C GLY A 391 10.44 10.04 8.85
N ASP A 392 11.57 9.35 9.02
CA ASP A 392 12.44 9.58 10.18
C ASP A 392 12.86 11.06 10.19
N ALA A 393 12.31 11.81 11.14
CA ALA A 393 12.44 13.27 11.23
C ALA A 393 13.88 13.73 11.53
N GLN A 394 14.78 12.80 11.85
CA GLN A 394 16.16 13.09 12.19
C GLN A 394 16.97 13.35 10.91
N ARG A 395 17.32 14.62 10.68
CA ARG A 395 18.24 14.98 9.61
C ARG A 395 19.62 14.37 9.84
N PRO A 396 20.30 13.91 8.78
CA PRO A 396 21.69 13.48 8.90
C PRO A 396 22.59 14.68 9.24
N PRO A 397 23.80 14.43 9.77
CA PRO A 397 24.83 15.46 9.93
C PRO A 397 25.12 16.19 8.61
N ALA A 398 25.28 17.52 8.68
CA ALA A 398 25.33 18.39 7.51
C ALA A 398 26.45 18.03 6.53
N GLY A 399 27.65 17.66 7.02
CA GLY A 399 28.74 17.24 6.15
C GLY A 399 28.47 15.93 5.40
N LEU A 400 27.81 14.95 6.03
CA LEU A 400 27.37 13.72 5.35
C LEU A 400 26.27 13.99 4.32
N ASP A 401 25.30 14.84 4.67
CA ASP A 401 24.23 15.27 3.77
C ASP A 401 24.82 15.91 2.50
N HIS A 402 25.69 16.91 2.68
CA HIS A 402 26.38 17.58 1.58
C HIS A 402 27.27 16.63 0.76
N ALA A 403 27.98 15.71 1.41
CA ALA A 403 28.83 14.74 0.72
C ALA A 403 28.02 13.81 -0.21
N THR A 404 26.90 13.28 0.29
CA THR A 404 26.04 12.38 -0.50
C THR A 404 25.26 13.12 -1.59
N GLU A 405 24.85 14.37 -1.35
CA GLU A 405 24.09 15.19 -2.30
C GLU A 405 24.98 15.73 -3.43
N GLU A 406 26.06 16.42 -3.10
CA GLU A 406 26.89 17.14 -4.08
C GLU A 406 28.34 16.63 -4.11
N GLY A 407 28.94 16.32 -2.95
CA GLY A 407 30.35 15.95 -2.85
C GLY A 407 30.75 14.72 -3.67
N TRP A 408 29.82 13.79 -3.92
CA TRP A 408 30.08 12.56 -4.68
C TRP A 408 29.54 12.58 -6.11
N LYS A 409 28.96 13.69 -6.58
CA LYS A 409 28.35 13.80 -7.91
C LYS A 409 29.27 13.45 -9.08
N GLY A 410 30.58 13.72 -8.94
CA GLY A 410 31.59 13.36 -9.94
C GLY A 410 32.23 11.98 -9.77
N ARG A 411 31.87 11.22 -8.72
CA ARG A 411 32.47 9.92 -8.44
C ARG A 411 31.79 8.81 -9.23
N ARG A 412 32.60 8.01 -9.94
CA ARG A 412 32.15 6.81 -10.63
C ARG A 412 32.20 5.61 -9.69
N ALA A 413 31.08 4.94 -9.49
CA ALA A 413 31.03 3.68 -8.76
C ALA A 413 31.75 2.55 -9.53
N PRO A 414 32.38 1.58 -8.84
CA PRO A 414 32.46 1.48 -7.39
C PRO A 414 33.54 2.38 -6.78
N PHE A 415 33.26 2.97 -5.61
CA PHE A 415 34.28 3.64 -4.78
C PHE A 415 34.10 3.30 -3.31
N THR A 416 35.19 3.32 -2.54
CA THR A 416 35.22 2.92 -1.13
C THR A 416 35.67 4.09 -0.27
N LEU A 417 35.04 4.23 0.89
CA LEU A 417 35.37 5.17 1.94
C LEU A 417 35.71 4.40 3.22
N THR A 418 36.78 4.79 3.88
CA THR A 418 37.15 4.28 5.19
C THR A 418 36.28 4.88 6.29
N ARG A 419 36.18 4.19 7.43
CA ARG A 419 35.50 4.73 8.61
C ARG A 419 36.00 6.13 8.97
N ALA A 420 37.31 6.37 8.94
CA ALA A 420 37.90 7.66 9.31
C ALA A 420 37.48 8.78 8.34
N GLU A 421 37.40 8.51 7.03
CA GLU A 421 36.88 9.48 6.06
C GLU A 421 35.40 9.79 6.30
N LEU A 422 34.59 8.77 6.63
CA LEU A 422 33.17 8.96 6.94
C LEU A 422 32.97 9.74 8.24
N GLU A 423 33.79 9.51 9.27
CA GLU A 423 33.77 10.28 10.51
C GLU A 423 34.18 11.73 10.27
N ALA A 424 35.21 11.97 9.46
CA ALA A 424 35.62 13.31 9.08
C ALA A 424 34.51 14.07 8.33
N LEU A 425 33.75 13.39 7.46
CA LEU A 425 32.57 13.99 6.79
C LEU A 425 31.41 14.24 7.75
N ARG A 426 31.22 13.38 8.77
CA ARG A 426 30.17 13.55 9.78
C ARG A 426 30.42 14.75 10.68
N ASP A 427 31.68 14.98 11.02
CA ASP A 427 32.11 15.98 11.99
C ASP A 427 32.48 17.33 11.36
N ALA A 428 32.42 17.43 10.02
CA ALA A 428 32.53 18.66 9.24
C ALA A 428 31.17 19.36 9.07
#